data_AF-A0A7W9EDB1-F1
#
_entry.id   AF-A0A7W9EDB1-F1
#
_cell.length_a   1.000
_cell.length_b   1.000
_cell.length_c   1.000
_cell.angle_alpha   90.00
_cell.angle_beta   90.00
_cell.angle_gamma   90.00
#
_symmetry.space_group_name_H-M   'P 1'
#
loop_
_entity.id
_entity.type
_entity.pdbx_description
1 polymer ?
#
loop_
_entity_poly.entity_id
_entity_poly.type
_entity_poly.pdbx_seq_one_letter_code
_entity_poly.pdbx_strand_id
1 'polypeptide(L)'
;MIRQSLPRTPNRLEAIENSRALDEQFLAMIVGLTSEVTVLRARLDACERLLISAGALERGAIDQFDPPGDAQVERDAQRQRILAKVFRPLREAAQGDLATKRGESA
;
A
#
# COMPACT_ATOMS: atom_id res chain seq x y z
N MET A 1 -27.89 19.85 -39.61
CA MET A 1 -27.28 18.74 -38.83
C MET A 1 -26.06 19.28 -38.11
N ILE A 2 -26.15 19.53 -36.81
CA ILE A 2 -25.04 20.02 -36.00
C ILE A 2 -24.35 18.79 -35.41
N ARG A 3 -23.08 18.57 -35.78
CA ARG A 3 -22.26 17.51 -35.17
C ARG A 3 -21.90 17.95 -33.76
N GLN A 4 -22.58 17.39 -32.76
CA GLN A 4 -22.22 17.54 -31.36
C GLN A 4 -20.88 16.82 -31.13
N SER A 5 -19.83 17.58 -30.85
CA SER A 5 -18.53 17.01 -30.43
C SER A 5 -18.72 16.30 -29.10
N LEU A 6 -18.24 15.06 -29.01
CA LEU A 6 -18.26 14.30 -27.76
C LEU A 6 -17.38 14.99 -26.69
N PRO A 7 -17.80 14.97 -25.41
CA PRO A 7 -17.05 15.56 -24.31
C PRO A 7 -15.69 14.85 -24.15
N ARG A 8 -14.60 15.64 -24.18
CA ARG A 8 -13.22 15.16 -24.03
C ARG A 8 -12.77 15.16 -22.57
N THR A 9 -13.52 14.51 -21.69
CA THR A 9 -13.04 14.23 -20.33
C THR A 9 -12.98 12.71 -20.16
N PRO A 10 -11.77 12.12 -20.10
CA PRO A 10 -11.62 10.72 -19.79
C PRO A 10 -12.00 10.53 -18.32
N ASN A 11 -13.24 10.08 -18.10
CA ASN A 11 -13.72 9.40 -16.90
C ASN A 11 -13.10 9.90 -15.58
N ARG A 12 -13.33 11.18 -15.23
CA ARG A 12 -13.09 11.61 -13.85
C ARG A 12 -14.18 10.95 -13.03
N LEU A 13 -13.85 9.84 -12.39
CA LEU A 13 -14.68 9.21 -11.37
C LEU A 13 -15.17 10.34 -10.46
N GLU A 14 -16.48 10.53 -10.39
CA GLU A 14 -17.06 11.59 -9.56
C GLU A 14 -16.62 11.37 -8.11
N ALA A 15 -16.28 12.46 -7.41
CA ALA A 15 -15.91 12.40 -6.01
C ALA A 15 -17.08 11.79 -5.21
N ILE A 16 -16.77 10.93 -4.24
CA ILE A 16 -17.79 10.29 -3.42
C ILE A 16 -18.47 11.39 -2.59
N GLU A 17 -19.80 11.44 -2.62
CA GLU A 17 -20.55 12.48 -1.92
C GLU A 17 -20.22 12.45 -0.42
N ASN A 18 -19.74 13.57 0.13
CA ASN A 18 -19.21 13.74 1.49
C ASN A 18 -17.84 13.08 1.80
N SER A 19 -17.05 12.64 0.83
CA SER A 19 -15.67 12.20 1.11
C SER A 19 -14.74 13.36 1.38
N ARG A 20 -13.94 13.26 2.44
CA ARG A 20 -12.84 14.20 2.68
C ARG A 20 -11.67 13.83 1.75
N ALA A 21 -10.85 14.80 1.38
CA ALA A 21 -9.64 14.55 0.58
C ALA A 21 -8.72 13.48 1.21
N LEU A 22 -8.69 13.40 2.55
CA LEU A 22 -7.98 12.37 3.30
C LEU A 22 -8.52 10.96 2.99
N ASP A 23 -9.85 10.81 2.89
CA ASP A 23 -10.51 9.51 2.67
C ASP A 23 -10.20 8.96 1.25
N GLU A 24 -10.21 9.84 0.24
CA GLU A 24 -9.80 9.49 -1.12
C GLU A 24 -8.33 9.09 -1.20
N GLN A 25 -7.45 9.82 -0.49
CA GLN A 25 -6.02 9.53 -0.47
C GLN A 25 -5.71 8.22 0.26
N PHE A 26 -6.42 7.92 1.34
CA PHE A 26 -6.36 6.63 2.02
C PHE A 26 -6.78 5.48 1.09
N LEU A 27 -7.90 5.63 0.38
CA LEU A 27 -8.39 4.61 -0.53
C LEU A 27 -7.40 4.35 -1.68
N ALA A 28 -6.86 5.41 -2.27
CA ALA A 28 -5.83 5.30 -3.30
C ALA A 28 -4.56 4.59 -2.78
N MET A 29 -4.12 4.90 -1.56
CA MET A 29 -2.99 4.21 -0.92
C MET A 29 -3.29 2.71 -0.70
N ILE A 30 -4.48 2.36 -0.21
CA ILE A 30 -4.87 0.96 0.03
C ILE A 30 -4.90 0.18 -1.29
N VAL A 31 -5.50 0.75 -2.34
CA VAL A 31 -5.56 0.11 -3.67
C VAL A 31 -4.17 -0.07 -4.25
N GLY A 32 -3.32 0.97 -4.18
CA GLY A 32 -1.94 0.90 -4.63
C GLY A 32 -1.14 -0.17 -3.89
N LEU A 33 -1.15 -0.14 -2.55
CA LEU A 33 -0.45 -1.13 -1.73
C LEU A 33 -0.96 -2.56 -1.96
N THR A 34 -2.27 -2.74 -2.12
CA THR A 34 -2.86 -4.06 -2.41
C THR A 34 -2.41 -4.59 -3.76
N SER A 35 -2.31 -3.71 -4.77
CA SER A 35 -1.79 -4.07 -6.09
C SER A 35 -0.33 -4.51 -6.02
N GLU A 36 0.50 -3.74 -5.31
CA GLU A 36 1.91 -4.08 -5.08
C GLU A 36 2.08 -5.39 -4.30
N VAL A 37 1.30 -5.61 -3.23
CA VAL A 37 1.31 -6.86 -2.46
C VAL A 37 0.92 -8.06 -3.34
N THR A 38 -0.03 -7.89 -4.24
CA THR A 38 -0.45 -8.93 -5.18
C THR A 38 0.71 -9.31 -6.12
N VAL A 39 1.40 -8.32 -6.68
CA VAL A 39 2.59 -8.55 -7.53
C VAL A 39 3.71 -9.22 -6.74
N LEU A 40 3.99 -8.76 -5.52
CA LEU A 40 5.01 -9.38 -4.66
C LEU A 40 4.68 -10.83 -4.33
N ARG A 41 3.42 -11.16 -4.01
CA ARG A 41 3.00 -12.54 -3.77
C ARG A 41 3.18 -13.42 -5.00
N ALA A 42 2.80 -12.94 -6.19
CA ALA A 42 3.00 -13.68 -7.44
C ALA A 42 4.49 -13.92 -7.72
N ARG A 43 5.35 -12.92 -7.46
CA ARG A 43 6.80 -13.06 -7.59
C ARG A 43 7.39 -14.07 -6.60
N LEU A 44 6.91 -14.08 -5.36
CA LEU A 44 7.36 -15.04 -4.34
C LEU A 44 6.95 -16.48 -4.70
N ASP A 45 5.70 -16.71 -5.16
CA ASP A 45 5.26 -18.02 -5.66
C ASP A 45 6.12 -18.49 -6.85
N ALA A 46 6.41 -17.59 -7.79
CA ALA A 46 7.29 -17.91 -8.91
C ALA A 46 8.71 -18.28 -8.44
N CYS A 47 9.29 -17.52 -7.51
CA CYS A 47 10.59 -17.82 -6.93
C CYS A 47 10.60 -19.19 -6.23
N GLU A 48 9.59 -19.50 -5.42
CA GLU A 48 9.47 -20.79 -4.75
C GLU A 48 9.39 -21.94 -5.75
N ARG A 49 8.54 -21.83 -6.77
CA ARG A 49 8.42 -22.85 -7.83
C ARG A 49 9.73 -23.06 -8.58
N LEU A 50 10.44 -21.98 -8.90
CA LEU A 50 11.74 -22.07 -9.58
C LEU A 50 12.79 -22.74 -8.71
N LEU A 51 12.84 -22.43 -7.41
CA LEU A 51 13.78 -23.05 -6.46
C LEU A 51 13.47 -24.52 -6.23
N ILE A 52 12.19 -24.91 -6.13
CA ILE A 52 11.77 -26.31 -6.07
C ILE A 52 12.16 -27.04 -7.36
N SER A 53 11.88 -26.44 -8.52
CA SER A 53 12.25 -27.02 -9.82
C SER A 53 13.75 -27.20 -9.99
N ALA A 54 14.56 -26.33 -9.36
CA ALA A 54 16.01 -26.42 -9.36
C ALA A 54 16.56 -27.41 -8.31
N GLY A 55 15.69 -28.01 -7.48
CA GLY A 55 16.09 -28.89 -6.37
C GLY A 55 16.74 -28.15 -5.19
N ALA A 56 16.62 -26.82 -5.12
CA ALA A 56 17.21 -26.00 -4.07
C ALA A 56 16.35 -25.90 -2.80
N LEU A 57 15.04 -26.13 -2.93
CA LEU A 57 14.09 -26.15 -1.81
C LEU A 57 13.13 -27.33 -1.96
N GLU A 58 12.70 -27.89 -0.83
CA GLU A 58 11.58 -28.83 -0.79
C GLU A 58 10.23 -28.08 -0.82
N ARG A 59 9.18 -28.74 -1.30
CA ARG A 59 7.83 -28.17 -1.30
C ARG A 59 7.37 -27.89 0.13
N GLY A 60 6.89 -26.68 0.38
CA GLY A 60 6.41 -26.27 1.71
C GLY A 60 7.53 -25.95 2.70
N ALA A 61 8.79 -25.92 2.26
CA ALA A 61 9.91 -25.48 3.09
C ALA A 61 9.75 -24.02 3.53
N ILE A 62 9.16 -23.16 2.69
CA ILE A 62 8.87 -21.76 3.05
C ILE A 62 7.79 -21.69 4.15
N ASP A 63 6.73 -22.49 4.05
CA ASP A 63 5.63 -22.49 5.04
C ASP A 63 6.08 -23.00 6.41
N GLN A 64 7.06 -23.90 6.44
CA GLN A 64 7.63 -24.48 7.67
C GLN A 64 8.84 -23.70 8.20
N PHE A 65 9.27 -22.65 7.49
CA PHE A 65 10.47 -21.90 7.86
C PHE A 65 10.24 -21.12 9.16
N ASP A 66 10.95 -21.51 10.21
CA ASP A 66 11.04 -20.78 11.46
C ASP A 66 12.33 -19.94 11.48
N PRO A 67 12.25 -18.60 11.41
CA PRO A 67 13.43 -17.76 11.41
C PRO A 67 14.19 -17.87 12.74
N PRO A 68 15.52 -18.02 12.72
CA PRO A 68 16.31 -17.94 13.93
C PRO A 68 16.17 -16.55 14.60
N GLY A 69 16.42 -16.48 15.91
CA GLY A 69 16.09 -15.31 16.73
C GLY A 69 16.76 -14.00 16.29
N ASP A 70 17.95 -14.06 15.69
CA ASP A 70 18.64 -12.92 15.09
C ASP A 70 17.93 -12.40 13.82
N ALA A 71 17.50 -13.29 12.93
CA ALA A 71 16.73 -12.97 11.74
C ALA A 71 15.38 -12.32 12.10
N GLN A 72 14.79 -12.69 13.24
CA GLN A 72 13.55 -12.07 13.72
C GLN A 72 13.77 -10.61 14.14
N VAL A 73 14.87 -10.30 14.82
CA VAL A 73 15.22 -8.91 15.21
C VAL A 73 15.41 -8.03 13.99
N GLU A 74 16.12 -8.53 12.97
CA GLU A 74 16.31 -7.81 11.72
C GLU A 74 14.99 -7.53 10.99
N ARG A 75 14.10 -8.52 10.95
CA ARG A 75 12.75 -8.39 10.37
C ARG A 75 11.91 -7.36 11.13
N ASP A 76 11.97 -7.37 12.46
CA ASP A 76 11.21 -6.42 13.28
C ASP A 76 11.71 -4.99 13.07
N ALA A 77 13.03 -4.79 13.03
CA ALA A 77 13.63 -3.50 12.72
C ALA A 77 13.26 -3.02 11.31
N GLN A 78 13.25 -3.91 10.33
CA GLN A 78 12.82 -3.60 8.97
C GLN A 78 11.33 -3.22 8.92
N ARG A 79 10.47 -3.97 9.61
CA ARG A 79 9.03 -3.69 9.70
C ARG A 79 8.77 -2.32 10.31
N GLN A 80 9.43 -1.99 11.42
CA GLN A 80 9.33 -0.68 12.06
C GLN A 80 9.76 0.45 11.13
N ARG A 81 10.88 0.30 10.40
CA ARG A 81 11.34 1.31 9.42
C ARG A 81 10.32 1.53 8.30
N ILE A 82 9.75 0.45 7.76
CA ILE A 82 8.75 0.54 6.68
C ILE A 82 7.48 1.22 7.20
N LEU A 83 6.96 0.79 8.35
CA LEU A 83 5.76 1.40 8.94
C LEU A 83 5.98 2.89 9.24
N ALA A 84 7.12 3.26 9.81
CA ALA A 84 7.44 4.66 10.08
C ALA A 84 7.45 5.51 8.80
N LYS A 85 7.97 4.97 7.70
CA LYS A 85 7.99 5.64 6.39
C LYS A 85 6.57 5.76 5.79
N VAL A 86 5.78 4.69 5.84
CA VAL A 86 4.42 4.66 5.29
C VAL A 86 3.46 5.56 6.09
N PHE A 87 3.57 5.59 7.41
CA PHE A 87 2.69 6.40 8.27
C PHE A 87 3.12 7.86 8.42
N ARG A 88 4.31 8.25 7.94
CA ARG A 88 4.77 9.63 8.06
C ARG A 88 3.81 10.64 7.40
N PRO A 89 3.39 10.49 6.14
CA PRO A 89 2.47 11.44 5.49
C PRO A 89 1.12 11.55 6.21
N LEU A 90 0.62 10.42 6.75
CA LEU A 90 -0.62 10.38 7.52
C LEU A 90 -0.51 11.15 8.84
N ARG A 91 0.63 11.02 9.52
CA ARG A 91 0.91 11.80 10.74
C ARG A 91 1.02 13.29 10.43
N GLU A 92 1.69 13.66 9.34
CA GLU A 92 1.82 15.06 8.90
C GLU A 92 0.45 15.66 8.55
N ALA A 93 -0.39 14.93 7.81
CA ALA A 93 -1.76 15.35 7.47
C ALA A 93 -2.63 15.52 8.73
N ALA A 94 -2.60 14.54 9.64
CA ALA A 94 -3.34 14.62 10.90
C ALA A 94 -2.89 15.80 11.78
N GLN A 95 -1.58 16.08 11.84
CA GLN A 95 -1.05 17.24 12.57
C GLN A 95 -1.49 18.57 11.94
N GLY A 96 -1.54 18.66 10.61
CA GLY A 96 -2.07 19.81 9.88
C GLY A 96 -3.54 20.07 10.21
N ASP A 97 -4.38 19.04 10.13
CA ASP A 97 -5.81 19.14 10.48
C ASP A 97 -6.03 19.61 11.93
N LEU A 98 -5.23 19.10 12.87
CA LEU A 98 -5.29 19.51 14.27
C LEU A 98 -4.86 20.97 14.48
N ALA A 99 -3.89 21.47 13.72
CA ALA A 99 -3.45 22.86 13.77
C ALA A 99 -4.54 23.81 13.23
N THR A 100 -5.19 23.47 12.12
CA THR A 100 -6.29 24.25 11.54
C THR A 100 -7.46 24.38 12.52
N LYS A 101 -7.89 23.26 13.13
CA LYS A 101 -8.99 23.27 14.11
C LYS A 101 -8.70 24.10 15.37
N ARG A 102 -7.43 24.18 15.78
CA ARG A 102 -7.01 25.01 16.92
C ARG A 102 -6.97 26.50 16.58
N GLY A 103 -6.69 26.85 15.33
CA GLY A 103 -6.69 28.24 14.85
C GLY A 103 -8.08 28.82 14.64
N GLU A 104 -9.08 28.00 14.30
CA GLU A 104 -10.49 28.42 14.14
C GLU A 104 -11.22 28.66 15.48
N SER A 105 -10.62 28.25 16.60
CA SER A 105 -11.17 28.41 17.95
C SER A 105 -10.60 29.61 18.74
N ALA A 106 -9.79 30.46 18.08
CA ALA A 106 -9.19 31.68 18.63
C ALA A 106 -9.70 32.92 17.89
#